data_AF-A0A1H9XXK1-F1
#
_entry.id   AF-A0A1H9XXK1-F1
#
_cell.length_a   1.000
_cell.length_b   1.000
_cell.length_c   1.000
_cell.angle_alpha   90.00
_cell.angle_beta   90.00
_cell.angle_gamma   90.00
#
_symmetry.space_group_name_H-M   'P 1'
#
loop_
_entity.id
_entity.type
_entity.pdbx_description
1 polymer ?
#
loop_
_entity_poly.entity_id
_entity_poly.type
_entity_poly.pdbx_seq_one_letter_code
_entity_poly.pdbx_strand_id
1 'polypeptide(L)'
;MKSRIVPALLALGCAAALTACGNNEDKFVSELRAAGFSNPGEPTTEKEKKSKKVGKRTIKSSEKTIEVVVRVKGCDLEFAKISGQSGYWLDELHVNGQEPEWPGYPENLNRDQVVKLLADNSAKPDGFKGCYKPNEA
;
A
#
# COMPACT_ATOMS: atom_id res chain seq x y z
N MET A 1 19.99 24.64 55.58
CA MET A 1 20.27 23.91 54.33
C MET A 1 19.44 24.54 53.22
N LYS A 2 20.08 25.17 52.22
CA LYS A 2 19.41 25.84 51.09
C LYS A 2 19.58 24.97 49.84
N SER A 3 18.54 24.23 49.48
CA SER A 3 18.53 23.36 48.30
C SER A 3 18.28 24.20 47.05
N ARG A 4 19.28 24.31 46.18
CA ARG A 4 19.13 24.90 44.84
C ARG A 4 18.61 23.81 43.91
N ILE A 5 17.36 23.93 43.47
CA ILE A 5 16.79 23.05 42.45
C ILE A 5 17.08 23.70 41.09
N VAL A 6 17.91 23.01 40.29
CA VAL A 6 18.19 23.35 38.90
C VAL A 6 16.98 22.94 38.06
N PRO A 7 16.38 23.81 37.23
CA PRO A 7 15.37 23.38 36.29
C PRO A 7 16.09 22.81 35.06
N ALA A 8 16.10 21.49 34.96
CA ALA A 8 16.45 20.80 33.72
C ALA A 8 15.30 20.98 32.72
N LEU A 9 15.60 21.57 31.56
CA LEU A 9 14.76 21.53 30.39
C LEU A 9 14.46 20.07 30.02
N LEU A 10 13.18 19.71 29.92
CA LEU A 10 12.74 18.71 28.96
C LEU A 10 11.52 19.26 28.21
N ALA A 11 11.81 19.74 27.00
CA ALA A 11 10.83 20.09 26.00
C ALA A 11 10.08 18.81 25.57
N LEU A 12 9.02 18.45 26.30
CA LEU A 12 7.97 17.57 25.80
C LEU A 12 6.87 18.44 25.22
N GLY A 13 6.82 18.54 23.90
CA GLY A 13 5.69 19.17 23.22
C GLY A 13 6.07 19.75 21.88
N CYS A 14 6.16 18.86 20.88
CA CYS A 14 5.87 19.07 19.44
C CYS A 14 6.65 18.03 18.62
N ALA A 15 6.34 16.74 18.80
CA ALA A 15 6.68 15.70 17.83
C ALA A 15 5.51 15.49 16.86
N ALA A 16 4.96 16.57 16.32
CA ALA A 16 3.93 16.53 15.29
C ALA A 16 4.44 17.26 14.05
N ALA A 17 4.45 16.53 12.93
CA ALA A 17 4.61 17.00 11.56
C ALA A 17 6.02 17.45 11.11
N LEU A 18 7.00 16.54 11.17
CA LEU A 18 7.89 16.39 10.01
C LEU A 18 7.23 15.41 9.04
N THR A 19 6.07 15.79 8.47
CA THR A 19 5.66 15.20 7.20
C THR A 19 6.62 15.75 6.17
N ALA A 20 7.75 15.07 6.02
CA ALA A 20 8.66 15.26 4.92
C ALA A 20 7.83 15.43 3.63
N CYS A 21 8.24 16.37 2.78
CA CYS A 21 7.76 16.51 1.41
C CYS A 21 8.20 15.31 0.55
N GLY A 22 7.98 14.09 1.03
CA GLY A 22 8.16 12.87 0.27
C GLY A 22 7.09 12.79 -0.81
N ASN A 23 7.50 12.35 -1.99
CA ASN A 23 6.59 12.04 -3.08
C ASN A 23 5.57 11.00 -2.58
N ASN A 24 4.34 11.01 -3.13
CA ASN A 24 3.29 10.10 -2.66
C ASN A 24 3.67 8.63 -2.86
N GLU A 25 4.53 8.36 -3.83
CA GLU A 25 5.18 7.07 -4.10
C GLU A 25 6.01 6.59 -2.89
N ASP A 26 6.95 7.40 -2.40
CA ASP A 26 7.79 7.06 -1.23
C ASP A 26 6.95 6.86 0.03
N LYS A 27 5.90 7.67 0.20
CA LYS A 27 4.96 7.53 1.30
C LYS A 27 4.23 6.19 1.23
N PHE A 28 3.79 5.79 0.03
CA PHE A 28 3.10 4.52 -0.14
C PHE A 28 4.02 3.33 0.14
N VAL A 29 5.25 3.34 -0.37
CA VAL A 29 6.27 2.33 -0.02
C VAL A 29 6.51 2.28 1.50
N SER A 30 6.57 3.44 2.16
CA SER A 30 6.74 3.53 3.61
C SER A 30 5.53 2.97 4.37
N GLU A 31 4.31 3.20 3.90
CA GLU A 31 3.08 2.63 4.46
C GLU A 31 3.09 1.10 4.35
N LEU A 32 3.49 0.53 3.22
CA LEU A 32 3.62 -0.92 3.04
C LEU A 32 4.66 -1.53 3.98
N ARG A 33 5.82 -0.87 4.13
CA ARG A 33 6.83 -1.28 5.12
C ARG A 33 6.29 -1.22 6.54
N ALA A 34 5.57 -0.14 6.90
CA ALA A 34 4.95 0.02 8.21
C ALA A 34 3.86 -1.02 8.48
N ALA A 35 3.15 -1.48 7.45
CA ALA A 35 2.21 -2.58 7.56
C ALA A 35 2.91 -3.93 7.83
N GLY A 36 4.22 -4.04 7.61
CA GLY A 36 5.00 -5.25 7.86
C GLY A 36 5.30 -6.05 6.60
N PHE A 37 5.30 -5.41 5.43
CA PHE A 37 5.89 -5.97 4.22
C PHE A 37 7.40 -5.67 4.19
N SER A 38 8.22 -6.70 4.03
CA SER A 38 9.67 -6.62 4.20
C SER A 38 10.38 -5.92 3.03
N ASN A 39 9.92 -6.13 1.79
CA ASN A 39 10.57 -5.62 0.58
C ASN A 39 9.57 -5.16 -0.49
N PRO A 40 8.86 -4.03 -0.31
CA PRO A 40 8.09 -3.45 -1.41
C PRO A 40 9.04 -3.02 -2.54
N GLY A 41 8.63 -3.29 -3.77
CA GLY A 41 9.35 -2.93 -5.00
C GLY A 41 9.31 -1.44 -5.30
N GLU A 42 9.76 -1.09 -6.51
CA GLU A 42 9.68 0.28 -7.00
C GLU A 42 8.22 0.64 -7.32
N PRO A 43 7.74 1.82 -6.89
CA PRO A 43 6.39 2.26 -7.19
C PRO A 43 6.25 2.67 -8.66
N THR A 44 5.12 2.30 -9.27
CA THR A 44 4.65 2.81 -10.56
C THR A 44 3.49 3.77 -10.32
N THR A 45 3.27 4.71 -11.26
CA THR A 45 2.13 5.64 -11.19
C THR A 45 1.37 5.68 -12.50
N GLU A 46 0.13 5.23 -12.47
CA GLU A 46 -0.84 5.42 -13.53
C GLU A 46 -1.58 6.75 -13.38
N LYS A 47 -1.98 7.35 -14.51
CA LYS A 47 -2.67 8.66 -14.53
C LYS A 47 -3.90 8.60 -15.40
N GLU A 48 -5.07 8.64 -14.77
CA GLU A 48 -6.35 8.69 -15.47
C GLU A 48 -6.86 10.14 -15.53
N LYS A 49 -7.17 10.63 -16.74
CA LYS A 49 -7.75 11.97 -16.94
C LYS A 49 -9.25 11.84 -17.12
N LYS A 50 -10.02 12.43 -16.20
CA LYS A 50 -11.49 12.46 -16.26
C LYS A 50 -11.95 13.87 -16.62
N SER A 51 -13.03 13.98 -17.40
CA SER A 51 -13.68 15.26 -17.64
C SER A 51 -15.18 15.13 -17.57
N LYS A 52 -15.84 16.07 -16.89
CA LYS A 52 -17.29 16.08 -16.70
C LYS A 52 -17.85 17.44 -17.09
N LYS A 53 -18.87 17.44 -17.95
CA LYS A 53 -19.61 18.66 -18.32
C LYS A 53 -20.73 18.89 -17.32
N VAL A 54 -20.78 20.07 -16.73
CA VAL A 54 -21.82 20.52 -15.78
C VAL A 54 -22.38 21.84 -16.29
N GLY A 55 -23.54 21.79 -16.94
CA GLY A 55 -24.11 22.93 -17.66
C GLY A 55 -23.17 23.42 -18.78
N LYS A 56 -22.80 24.71 -18.75
CA LYS A 56 -21.84 25.32 -19.69
C LYS A 56 -20.37 25.14 -19.27
N ARG A 57 -20.09 24.53 -18.12
CA ARG A 57 -18.72 24.35 -17.59
C ARG A 57 -18.22 22.94 -17.85
N THR A 58 -16.93 22.83 -18.15
CA THR A 58 -16.22 21.54 -18.20
C THR A 58 -15.27 21.47 -17.01
N ILE A 59 -15.46 20.47 -16.16
CA ILE A 59 -14.59 20.18 -15.04
C ILE A 59 -13.60 19.10 -15.50
N LYS A 60 -12.30 19.38 -15.41
CA LYS A 60 -11.25 18.39 -15.68
C LYS A 60 -10.67 17.95 -14.34
N SER A 61 -10.54 16.66 -14.14
CA SER A 61 -9.82 16.06 -13.02
C SER A 61 -8.79 15.07 -13.56
N SER A 62 -7.79 14.80 -12.72
CA SER A 62 -6.85 13.72 -12.96
C SER A 62 -6.74 12.91 -11.67
N GLU A 63 -6.90 11.61 -11.79
CA GLU A 63 -6.65 10.66 -10.72
C GLU A 63 -5.28 10.03 -10.98
N LYS A 64 -4.55 9.75 -9.90
CA LYS A 64 -3.28 9.02 -10.00
C LYS A 64 -3.36 7.82 -9.09
N THR A 65 -3.20 6.64 -9.67
CA THR A 65 -3.06 5.38 -8.94
C THR A 65 -1.57 5.10 -8.83
N ILE A 66 -1.12 4.77 -7.63
CA ILE A 66 0.25 4.37 -7.35
C ILE A 66 0.19 2.88 -7.05
N GLU A 67 0.95 2.08 -7.77
CA GLU A 67 1.07 0.64 -7.56
C GLU A 67 2.45 0.29 -7.03
N VAL A 68 2.52 -0.72 -6.16
CA VAL A 68 3.77 -1.28 -5.66
C VAL A 68 3.62 -2.78 -5.55
N VAL A 69 4.51 -3.50 -6.22
CA VAL A 69 4.61 -4.96 -6.09
C VAL A 69 5.33 -5.33 -4.79
N VAL A 70 4.77 -6.28 -4.05
CA VAL A 70 5.35 -6.87 -2.84
C VAL A 70 5.39 -8.38 -3.00
N ARG A 71 6.55 -8.99 -2.79
CA ARG A 71 6.66 -10.44 -2.74
C ARG A 71 6.24 -10.97 -1.36
N VAL A 72 5.21 -11.81 -1.33
CA VAL A 72 4.66 -12.43 -0.12
C VAL A 72 4.61 -13.94 -0.33
N LYS A 73 5.37 -14.69 0.48
CA LYS A 73 5.39 -16.16 0.42
C LYS A 73 5.60 -16.69 -1.01
N GLY A 74 6.51 -16.06 -1.75
CA GLY A 74 6.86 -16.45 -3.13
C GLY A 74 5.94 -15.92 -4.25
N CYS A 75 4.72 -15.43 -3.94
CA CYS A 75 3.87 -14.76 -4.91
C CYS A 75 4.13 -13.25 -4.93
N ASP A 76 4.02 -12.65 -6.11
CA ASP A 76 4.07 -11.19 -6.27
C ASP A 76 2.66 -10.64 -6.14
N LEU A 77 2.51 -9.60 -5.35
CA LEU A 77 1.24 -8.96 -5.03
C LEU A 77 1.35 -7.49 -5.34
N GLU A 78 0.53 -6.99 -6.26
CA GLU A 78 0.46 -5.56 -6.54
C GLU A 78 -0.53 -4.91 -5.59
N PHE A 79 -0.05 -3.93 -4.84
CA PHE A 79 -0.92 -3.07 -4.03
C PHE A 79 -1.06 -1.73 -4.70
N ALA A 80 -2.29 -1.24 -4.78
CA ALA A 80 -2.61 0.05 -5.38
C ALA A 80 -3.15 1.04 -4.36
N LYS A 81 -2.94 2.34 -4.65
CA LYS A 81 -3.38 3.46 -3.83
C LYS A 81 -3.67 4.69 -4.68
N ILE A 82 -4.77 5.37 -4.41
CA ILE A 82 -5.00 6.71 -4.98
C ILE A 82 -4.10 7.74 -4.30
N SER A 83 -3.29 8.43 -5.09
CA SER A 83 -2.37 9.48 -4.64
C SER A 83 -3.10 10.54 -3.80
N GLY A 84 -2.65 10.71 -2.55
CA GLY A 84 -3.20 11.70 -1.63
C GLY A 84 -4.44 11.25 -0.84
N GLN A 85 -4.92 10.03 -1.06
CA GLN A 85 -5.95 9.41 -0.22
C GLN A 85 -5.31 8.54 0.88
N SER A 86 -6.08 8.23 1.92
CA SER A 86 -5.68 7.26 2.94
C SER A 86 -6.07 5.84 2.53
N GLY A 87 -5.28 4.86 2.95
CA GLY A 87 -5.53 3.46 2.61
C GLY A 87 -4.93 3.05 1.26
N TYR A 88 -4.92 1.74 1.04
CA TYR A 88 -4.47 1.04 -0.15
C TYR A 88 -5.20 -0.31 -0.21
N TRP A 89 -5.18 -0.97 -1.37
CA TRP A 89 -5.78 -2.28 -1.56
C TRP A 89 -4.84 -3.22 -2.29
N LEU A 90 -5.07 -4.52 -2.17
CA LEU A 90 -4.49 -5.49 -3.10
C LEU A 90 -5.23 -5.37 -4.45
N ASP A 91 -4.49 -5.02 -5.48
CA ASP A 91 -5.00 -4.83 -6.85
C ASP A 91 -4.89 -6.15 -7.60
N GLU A 92 -3.66 -6.67 -7.75
CA GLU A 92 -3.38 -7.85 -8.55
C GLU A 92 -2.55 -8.89 -7.78
N LEU A 93 -2.78 -10.17 -8.10
CA LEU A 93 -1.87 -11.27 -7.79
C LEU A 93 -1.11 -11.62 -9.07
N HIS A 94 0.21 -11.66 -9.01
CA HIS A 94 1.04 -12.11 -10.12
C HIS A 94 1.56 -13.53 -9.85
N VAL A 95 1.13 -14.46 -10.69
CA VAL A 95 1.62 -15.85 -10.71
C VAL A 95 2.61 -15.98 -11.85
N ASN A 96 3.89 -16.17 -11.52
CA ASN A 96 4.99 -16.24 -12.50
C ASN A 96 5.08 -14.99 -13.40
N GLY A 97 4.79 -13.81 -12.86
CA GLY A 97 4.84 -12.54 -13.59
C GLY A 97 3.65 -12.29 -14.53
N GLN A 98 2.57 -13.04 -14.37
CA GLN A 98 1.31 -12.81 -15.08
C GLN A 98 0.16 -12.68 -14.07
N GLU A 99 -0.77 -11.78 -14.35
CA GLU A 99 -2.05 -11.72 -13.67
C GLU A 99 -2.93 -12.89 -14.14
N PRO A 100 -3.26 -13.87 -13.28
CA PRO A 100 -4.14 -14.95 -13.66
C PRO A 100 -5.60 -14.51 -13.51
N GLU A 101 -6.50 -15.12 -14.28
CA GLU A 101 -7.93 -14.96 -14.00
C GLU A 101 -8.26 -15.52 -12.60
N TRP A 102 -8.80 -14.67 -11.73
CA TRP A 102 -9.25 -15.07 -10.40
C TRP A 102 -10.73 -14.71 -10.20
N PRO A 103 -11.66 -15.59 -10.61
CA PRO A 103 -13.09 -15.34 -10.44
C PRO A 103 -13.47 -15.14 -8.97
N GLY A 104 -14.16 -14.04 -8.68
CA GLY A 104 -14.59 -13.69 -7.33
C GLY A 104 -13.45 -13.23 -6.42
N TYR A 105 -12.33 -12.78 -7.00
CA TYR A 105 -11.25 -12.15 -6.28
C TYR A 105 -11.79 -11.03 -5.36
N PRO A 106 -11.50 -11.08 -4.05
CA PRO A 106 -11.98 -10.06 -3.14
C PRO A 106 -11.10 -8.82 -3.24
N GLU A 107 -11.69 -7.72 -3.72
CA GLU A 107 -11.03 -6.41 -3.81
C GLU A 107 -10.86 -5.76 -2.43
N ASN A 108 -10.02 -4.72 -2.35
CA ASN A 108 -9.94 -3.84 -1.18
C ASN A 108 -9.41 -4.48 0.12
N LEU A 109 -8.49 -5.45 0.00
CA LEU A 109 -7.92 -6.14 1.15
C LEU A 109 -6.76 -5.38 1.80
N ASN A 110 -6.76 -5.34 3.13
CA ASN A 110 -5.58 -4.97 3.92
C ASN A 110 -4.60 -6.14 4.04
N ARG A 111 -3.39 -5.88 4.57
CA ARG A 111 -2.32 -6.90 4.69
C ARG A 111 -2.79 -8.18 5.37
N ASP A 112 -3.44 -8.11 6.52
CA ASP A 112 -3.81 -9.30 7.28
C ASP A 112 -4.88 -10.12 6.55
N GLN A 113 -5.78 -9.44 5.84
CA GLN A 113 -6.75 -10.09 4.97
C GLN A 113 -6.09 -10.76 3.77
N VAL A 114 -5.09 -10.12 3.15
CA VAL A 114 -4.29 -10.71 2.08
C VAL A 114 -3.55 -11.95 2.58
N VAL A 115 -2.82 -11.85 3.69
CA VAL A 115 -2.08 -12.97 4.27
C VAL A 115 -3.03 -14.13 4.60
N LYS A 116 -4.20 -13.83 5.16
CA LYS A 116 -5.24 -14.82 5.43
C LYS A 116 -5.79 -15.43 4.14
N LEU A 117 -6.12 -14.61 3.14
CA LEU A 117 -6.62 -15.07 1.84
C LEU A 117 -5.63 -16.05 1.23
N LEU A 118 -4.34 -15.74 1.20
CA LEU A 118 -3.33 -16.62 0.61
C LEU A 118 -3.15 -17.93 1.40
N ALA A 119 -3.35 -17.90 2.72
CA ALA A 119 -3.15 -19.06 3.60
C ALA A 119 -4.39 -19.95 3.79
N ASP A 120 -5.59 -19.46 3.47
CA ASP A 120 -6.83 -20.19 3.69
C ASP A 120 -7.21 -21.15 2.54
N ASN A 121 -8.30 -21.90 2.76
CA ASN A 121 -8.83 -22.87 1.80
C ASN A 121 -9.79 -22.24 0.76
N SER A 122 -9.83 -20.92 0.61
CA SER A 122 -10.63 -20.28 -0.45
C SER A 122 -10.11 -20.66 -1.84
N ALA A 123 -10.98 -20.55 -2.85
CA ALA A 123 -10.61 -20.80 -4.24
C ALA A 123 -9.45 -19.87 -4.66
N LYS A 124 -8.42 -20.46 -5.26
CA LYS A 124 -7.21 -19.78 -5.75
C LYS A 124 -7.15 -19.91 -7.27
N PRO A 125 -6.54 -18.94 -7.97
CA PRO A 125 -6.40 -19.01 -9.40
C PRO A 125 -5.39 -20.08 -9.78
N ASP A 126 -5.41 -20.46 -11.06
CA ASP A 126 -4.47 -21.43 -11.59
C ASP A 126 -3.02 -20.97 -11.41
N GLY A 127 -2.14 -21.93 -11.13
CA GLY A 127 -0.73 -21.67 -10.88
C GLY A 127 -0.39 -21.07 -9.51
N PHE A 128 -1.38 -20.68 -8.68
CA PHE A 128 -1.14 -20.14 -7.33
C PHE A 128 -0.19 -21.00 -6.49
N LYS A 129 -0.38 -22.32 -6.48
CA LYS A 129 0.49 -23.26 -5.75
C LYS A 129 1.94 -23.30 -6.26
N GLY A 130 2.19 -22.80 -7.47
CA GLY A 130 3.52 -22.67 -8.05
C GLY A 130 4.30 -21.49 -7.48
N CYS A 131 3.62 -20.39 -7.12
CA CYS A 131 4.25 -19.24 -6.47
C CYS A 131 4.16 -19.32 -4.95
N TYR A 132 3.04 -19.80 -4.39
CA TYR A 132 2.80 -19.73 -2.95
C TYR A 132 3.58 -20.78 -2.17
N LYS A 133 4.53 -20.29 -1.39
CA LYS A 133 5.43 -21.07 -0.55
C LYS A 133 5.29 -20.56 0.89
N PRO A 134 4.39 -21.16 1.70
CA PRO A 134 4.04 -20.64 3.03
C PRO A 134 5.24 -20.57 4.00
N ASN A 135 6.28 -21.34 3.73
CA ASN A 135 7.50 -21.41 4.54
C ASN A 135 8.58 -20.40 4.11
N GLU A 136 8.40 -19.64 3.02
CA GLU A 136 9.30 -18.54 2.67
C GLU A 136 9.01 -17.30 3.52
N ALA A 137 10.02 -16.46 3.75
CA ALA A 137 9.92 -15.24 4.56
C ALA A 137 9.43 -14.04 3.73
#